data_AF-U2PHV8-F1
#
_entry.id   AF-U2PHV8-F1
#
_cell.length_a   1.000
_cell.length_b   1.000
_cell.length_c   1.000
_cell.angle_alpha   90.00
_cell.angle_beta   90.00
_cell.angle_gamma   90.00
#
_symmetry.space_group_name_H-M   'P 1'
#
loop_
_entity.id
_entity.type
_entity.pdbx_description
1 polymer ?
#
loop_
_entity_poly.entity_id
_entity_poly.type
_entity_poly.pdbx_seq_one_letter_code
_entity_poly.pdbx_strand_id
1 'polypeptide(L)' 'MKYTLYKDNKPIMQRKHFYPIKMYLIKTLGIKNIYIPHKDLMDIAKKNNYKMEVER' A
#
# COMPACT_ATOMS: atom_id res chain seq x y z
N MET A 1 11.44 -6.72 -9.59
CA MET A 1 10.34 -6.46 -8.64
C MET A 1 10.22 -4.99 -8.31
N LYS A 2 9.25 -4.35 -8.94
CA LYS A 2 8.87 -2.96 -8.75
C LYS A 2 7.45 -2.94 -8.21
N TYR A 3 7.24 -2.23 -7.11
CA TYR A 3 5.92 -2.08 -6.49
C TYR A 3 5.40 -0.70 -6.85
N THR A 4 4.23 -0.65 -7.48
CA THR A 4 3.53 0.59 -7.82
C THR A 4 2.25 0.67 -6.99
N LEU A 5 2.13 1.71 -6.17
CA LEU A 5 0.92 2.05 -5.45
C LEU A 5 0.14 3.09 -6.25
N TYR A 6 -1.15 2.82 -6.44
CA TYR A 6 -2.11 3.70 -7.06
C TYR A 6 -3.13 4.16 -6.04
N LYS A 7 -3.66 5.37 -6.24
CA LYS A 7 -4.84 5.89 -5.55
C LYS A 7 -5.78 6.44 -6.61
N ASP A 8 -7.05 6.03 -6.58
CA ASP A 8 -8.04 6.44 -7.58
C ASP A 8 -7.54 6.20 -9.01
N ASN A 9 -6.93 5.02 -9.24
CA ASN A 9 -6.28 4.60 -10.49
C ASN A 9 -5.10 5.46 -10.98
N LYS A 10 -4.64 6.45 -10.22
CA LYS A 10 -3.45 7.24 -10.53
C LYS A 10 -2.25 6.74 -9.74
N PRO A 11 -1.07 6.54 -10.37
CA PRO A 11 0.13 6.13 -9.66
C PRO A 11 0.57 7.23 -8.71
N ILE A 12 0.80 6.90 -7.44
CA ILE A 12 1.21 7.87 -6.41
C ILE A 12 2.58 7.54 -5.82
N MET A 13 3.01 6.28 -5.86
CA MET A 13 4.30 5.87 -5.33
C MET A 13 4.82 4.64 -6.05
N GLN A 14 6.12 4.63 -6.31
CA GLN A 14 6.80 3.47 -6.86
C GLN A 14 8.08 3.17 -6.08
N ARG A 15 8.29 1.91 -5.70
CA ARG A 15 9.42 1.50 -4.85
C ARG A 15 9.93 0.12 -5.25
N LYS A 16 11.23 -0.11 -5.03
CA LYS A 16 11.87 -1.42 -5.21
C LYS A 16 11.41 -2.45 -4.17
N HIS A 17 11.02 -1.99 -2.99
CA HIS A 17 10.59 -2.83 -1.88
C HIS A 17 9.17 -2.48 -1.44
N PHE A 18 8.46 -3.45 -0.89
CA PHE A 18 7.11 -3.30 -0.35
C PHE A 18 7.06 -2.49 0.96
N TYR A 19 8.07 -2.62 1.82
CA TYR A 19 8.06 -2.03 3.16
C TYR A 19 7.78 -0.52 3.20
N PRO A 20 8.36 0.32 2.32
CA PRO A 20 8.02 1.75 2.28
C PRO A 20 6.55 2.02 1.93
N ILE A 21 5.95 1.20 1.05
CA ILE A 21 4.53 1.32 0.67
C ILE A 21 3.64 0.92 1.85
N LYS A 22 4.00 -0.17 2.56
CA LYS A 22 3.32 -0.56 3.80
C LYS A 22 3.31 0.57 4.82
N MET A 23 4.47 1.16 5.09
CA MET A 23 4.60 2.26 6.05
C MET A 23 3.82 3.50 5.64
N TYR A 24 3.81 3.82 4.34
CA TYR A 24 2.99 4.89 3.79
C TYR A 24 1.51 4.64 4.07
N LEU A 25 0.99 3.46 3.69
CA LEU A 25 -0.42 3.10 3.90
C LEU A 25 -0.82 3.16 5.37
N ILE A 26 0.00 2.62 6.28
CA ILE A 26 -0.26 2.65 7.73
C ILE A 26 -0.40 4.10 8.24
N LYS A 27 0.53 4.98 7.84
CA LYS A 27 0.48 6.40 8.23
C LYS A 27 -0.73 7.11 7.63
N THR A 28 -1.00 6.93 6.34
CA THR A 28 -2.09 7.63 5.65
C THR A 28 -3.48 7.16 6.07
N LEU A 29 -3.61 5.88 6.44
CA LEU A 29 -4.88 5.29 6.87
C LEU A 29 -5.09 5.39 8.39
N GLY A 30 -4.16 6.03 9.12
CA GLY A 30 -4.26 6.20 10.58
C GLY A 30 -4.23 4.89 11.37
N ILE A 31 -3.60 3.84 10.82
CA ILE A 31 -3.56 2.52 11.46
C ILE A 31 -2.57 2.56 12.62
N LYS A 32 -3.06 2.35 13.85
CA LYS A 32 -2.23 2.38 15.07
C LYS A 32 -1.26 1.19 15.15
N ASN A 33 -1.62 0.04 14.58
CA ASN A 33 -0.81 -1.17 14.66
C ASN A 33 0.09 -1.35 13.42
N ILE A 34 1.40 -1.17 13.59
CA ILE A 34 2.40 -1.36 12.51
C ILE A 34 2.56 -2.84 12.09
N TYR A 35 2.19 -3.77 12.97
CA TYR A 35 2.27 -5.21 12.76
C TYR A 35 1.01 -5.79 12.11
N ILE A 36 0.13 -4.95 11.57
CA ILE A 36 -1.05 -5.40 10.83
C ILE A 36 -0.66 -6.43 9.75
N PRO A 37 -1.38 -7.56 9.65
CA PRO A 37 -1.18 -8.53 8.59
C PRO A 37 -1.28 -7.88 7.22
N HIS A 38 -0.46 -8.36 6.27
CA HIS A 38 -0.44 -7.83 4.91
C HIS A 38 -1.83 -7.84 4.26
N LYS A 39 -2.56 -8.96 4.42
CA LYS A 39 -3.89 -9.14 3.84
C LYS A 39 -4.87 -8.07 4.33
N ASP A 40 -4.94 -7.89 5.65
CA ASP A 40 -5.83 -6.90 6.26
C ASP A 40 -5.48 -5.47 5.84
N LEU A 41 -4.17 -5.14 5.76
CA LEU A 41 -3.72 -3.85 5.27
C LEU A 41 -4.18 -3.61 3.82
N MET A 42 -4.05 -4.61 2.94
CA MET A 42 -4.48 -4.48 1.55
C MET A 42 -6.00 -4.38 1.41
N ASP A 43 -6.76 -5.08 2.24
CA ASP A 43 -8.22 -5.00 2.23
C ASP A 43 -8.71 -3.61 2.67
N ILE A 44 -8.09 -3.01 3.70
CA ILE A 44 -8.37 -1.63 4.11
C ILE A 44 -7.94 -0.66 3.01
N ALA A 45 -6.75 -0.84 2.43
CA ALA A 45 -6.25 0.01 1.37
C ALA A 45 -7.20 -0.01 0.15
N LYS A 46 -7.68 -1.19 -0.27
CA LYS A 46 -8.63 -1.34 -1.38
C LYS A 46 -9.97 -0.64 -1.11
N LYS A 47 -10.49 -0.73 0.11
CA LYS A 47 -11.70 0.03 0.53
C LYS A 47 -11.51 1.55 0.47
N ASN A 48 -10.27 2.02 0.53
CA ASN A 48 -9.89 3.44 0.41
C ASN A 48 -9.35 3.79 -0.98
N ASN A 49 -9.74 3.05 -2.02
CA ASN A 49 -9.35 3.24 -3.43
C ASN A 49 -7.84 3.15 -3.71
N TYR A 50 -7.08 2.47 -2.85
CA TYR A 50 -5.70 2.13 -3.15
C TYR A 50 -5.61 0.79 -3.89
N LYS A 51 -4.67 0.70 -4.83
CA LYS A 51 -4.32 -0.53 -5.56
C LYS A 51 -2.82 -0.70 -5.59
N MET A 52 -2.32 -1.93 -5.47
CA MET A 52 -0.90 -2.24 -5.63
C MET A 52 -0.69 -3.17 -6.81
N GLU A 53 0.32 -2.87 -7.62
CA GLU A 53 0.81 -3.75 -8.68
C GLU A 53 2.28 -4.07 -8.44
N VAL A 54 2.67 -5.30 -8.80
CA VAL A 54 4.04 -5.80 -8.67
C VAL A 54 4.51 -6.23 -10.05
N GLU A 55 5.45 -5.48 -10.62
CA GLU A 55 6.13 -5.85 -11.86
C GLU A 55 7.33 -6.72 -11.50
N ARG A 56 7.39 -7.95 -12.04
CA ARG A 56 8.50 -8.88 -11.76
C ARG A 56 9.77 -8.45 -12.47
#